data_AF-A0A1F4DZM6-F1
#
_entry.id   AF-A0A1F4DZM6-F1
#
_cell.length_a   1.000
_cell.length_b   1.000
_cell.length_c   1.000
_cell.angle_alpha   90.00
_cell.angle_beta   90.00
_cell.angle_gamma   90.00
#
_symmetry.space_group_name_H-M   'P 1'
#
loop_
_entity.id
_entity.type
_entity.pdbx_description
1 polymer ?
#
loop_
_entity_poly.entity_id
_entity_poly.type
_entity_poly.pdbx_seq_one_letter_code
_entity_poly.pdbx_strand_id
1 'polypeptide(L)'
;MELPFLESLRVDQSKITGYLLSESAGRGKATFFLRLGFRPENWEVLAAALKAQARSNPVVSIVDSAYGKRYSVDGGIATPDNRQPRPKVRTVWILETGAEAPRLITAHPV
;
A
#
# COMPACT_ATOMS: atom_id res chain seq x y z
N MET A 1 12.84 11.06 6.10
CA MET A 1 13.39 10.12 5.10
C MET A 1 12.25 9.62 4.24
N GLU A 2 12.48 9.48 2.94
CA GLU A 2 11.46 9.07 1.96
C GLU A 2 11.75 7.67 1.41
N LEU A 3 10.75 7.05 0.80
CA LEU A 3 10.89 5.76 0.11
C LEU A 3 11.69 6.00 -1.19
N PRO A 4 12.71 5.19 -1.52
CA PRO A 4 13.46 5.37 -2.76
C PRO A 4 12.62 5.01 -4.00
N PHE A 5 13.00 5.52 -5.19
CA PHE A 5 12.35 5.22 -6.48
C PHE A 5 10.83 5.44 -6.49
N LEU A 6 10.38 6.58 -5.95
CA LEU A 6 8.96 6.94 -5.81
C LEU A 6 8.17 6.88 -7.13
N GLU A 7 8.81 7.13 -8.27
CA GLU A 7 8.15 7.08 -9.56
C GLU A 7 7.94 5.65 -10.08
N SER A 8 8.75 4.70 -9.63
CA SER A 8 8.76 3.31 -10.10
C SER A 8 8.05 2.34 -9.16
N LEU A 9 7.29 2.83 -8.17
CA LEU A 9 6.59 1.96 -7.20
C LEU A 9 5.69 0.93 -7.90
N ARG A 10 5.86 -0.34 -7.54
CA ARG A 10 5.14 -1.46 -8.12
C ARG A 10 4.07 -1.98 -7.18
N VAL A 11 2.85 -2.08 -7.70
CA VAL A 11 1.70 -2.69 -7.02
C VAL A 11 1.12 -3.71 -7.97
N ASP A 12 1.20 -4.99 -7.60
CA ASP A 12 0.68 -6.08 -8.43
C ASP A 12 -0.83 -6.24 -8.23
N GLN A 13 -1.57 -6.48 -9.32
CA GLN A 13 -3.01 -6.73 -9.28
C GLN A 13 -3.36 -7.87 -8.31
N SER A 14 -2.62 -8.97 -8.37
CA SER A 14 -2.82 -10.13 -7.48
C SER A 14 -2.69 -9.77 -6.00
N LYS A 15 -1.90 -8.72 -5.70
CA LYS A 15 -1.76 -8.23 -4.33
C LYS A 15 -2.97 -7.42 -3.87
N ILE A 16 -3.64 -6.75 -4.80
CA ILE A 16 -4.87 -6.03 -4.51
C ILE A 16 -6.04 -7.01 -4.45
N THR A 17 -6.36 -7.67 -5.57
CA THR A 17 -7.57 -8.51 -5.70
C THR A 17 -7.48 -9.81 -4.93
N GLY A 18 -6.29 -10.43 -4.89
CA GLY A 18 -6.07 -11.71 -4.21
C GLY A 18 -5.74 -11.59 -2.71
N TYR A 19 -5.51 -10.37 -2.21
CA TYR A 19 -5.12 -10.18 -0.80
C TYR A 19 -5.78 -8.97 -0.13
N LEU A 20 -5.51 -7.73 -0.57
CA LEU A 20 -6.03 -6.55 0.12
C LEU A 20 -7.55 -6.37 0.03
N LEU A 21 -8.16 -6.77 -1.08
CA LEU A 21 -9.61 -6.75 -1.32
C LEU A 21 -10.24 -8.15 -1.33
N SER A 22 -9.46 -9.18 -1.01
CA SER A 22 -9.95 -10.56 -0.90
C SER A 22 -10.61 -10.77 0.46
N GLU A 23 -11.91 -11.09 0.47
CA GLU A 23 -12.63 -11.40 1.71
C GLU A 23 -12.12 -12.67 2.39
N SER A 24 -11.67 -13.66 1.61
CA SER A 24 -11.16 -14.93 2.12
C SER A 24 -9.73 -14.84 2.67
N ALA A 25 -8.86 -14.04 2.03
CA ALA A 25 -7.44 -13.96 2.39
C ALA A 25 -7.06 -12.71 3.22
N GLY A 26 -7.83 -11.63 3.12
CA GLY A 26 -7.45 -10.29 3.58
C GLY A 26 -7.45 -10.08 5.09
N ARG A 27 -8.03 -10.99 5.89
CA ARG A 27 -8.16 -10.90 7.37
C ARG A 27 -8.41 -9.46 7.85
N GLY A 28 -9.64 -8.98 7.69
CA GLY A 28 -10.08 -7.64 8.12
C GLY A 28 -9.66 -6.48 7.20
N LYS A 29 -8.60 -6.62 6.40
CA LYS A 29 -8.15 -5.57 5.45
C LYS A 29 -9.15 -5.34 4.33
N ALA A 30 -9.71 -6.43 3.78
CA ALA A 30 -10.73 -6.35 2.74
C ALA A 30 -11.93 -5.56 3.23
N THR A 31 -12.48 -5.91 4.40
CA THR A 31 -13.59 -5.17 5.01
C THR A 31 -13.28 -3.69 5.18
N PHE A 32 -12.06 -3.34 5.63
CA PHE A 32 -11.65 -1.95 5.75
C PHE A 32 -11.65 -1.22 4.40
N PHE A 33 -10.92 -1.70 3.40
CA PHE A 33 -10.82 -1.01 2.11
C PHE A 33 -12.15 -1.00 1.33
N LEU A 34 -12.93 -2.08 1.37
CA LEU A 34 -14.26 -2.13 0.74
C LEU A 34 -15.22 -1.09 1.33
N ARG A 35 -15.17 -0.86 2.67
CA ARG A 35 -15.95 0.20 3.35
C ARG A 35 -15.55 1.62 2.97
N LEU A 36 -14.34 1.81 2.43
CA LEU A 36 -13.86 3.09 1.90
C LEU A 36 -14.25 3.30 0.42
N GLY A 37 -15.02 2.39 -0.17
CA GLY A 37 -15.45 2.47 -1.56
C GLY A 37 -14.49 1.83 -2.57
N PHE A 38 -13.38 1.23 -2.13
CA PHE A 38 -12.53 0.45 -3.04
C PHE A 38 -13.22 -0.83 -3.49
N ARG A 39 -12.93 -1.28 -4.71
CA ARG A 39 -13.59 -2.42 -5.34
C ARG A 39 -12.58 -3.27 -6.13
N PRO A 40 -12.67 -4.61 -6.11
CA PRO A 40 -11.76 -5.48 -6.87
C PRO A 40 -11.78 -5.19 -8.38
N GLU A 41 -12.93 -4.80 -8.94
CA GLU A 41 -13.12 -4.53 -10.36
C GLU A 41 -12.33 -3.28 -10.81
N ASN A 42 -12.08 -2.36 -9.87
CA ASN A 42 -11.33 -1.12 -10.09
C ASN A 42 -10.07 -1.11 -9.20
N TRP A 43 -9.34 -2.22 -9.18
CA TRP A 43 -8.20 -2.43 -8.27
C TRP A 43 -7.10 -1.37 -8.44
N GLU A 44 -6.96 -0.79 -9.63
CA GLU A 44 -6.01 0.26 -9.97
C GLU A 44 -6.25 1.51 -9.13
N VAL A 45 -7.49 1.77 -8.71
CA VAL A 45 -7.83 2.91 -7.85
C VAL A 45 -7.18 2.76 -6.48
N LEU A 46 -7.22 1.56 -5.89
CA LEU A 46 -6.51 1.29 -4.64
C LEU A 46 -4.99 1.33 -4.85
N ALA A 47 -4.49 0.76 -5.96
CA ALA A 47 -3.07 0.81 -6.27
C ALA A 47 -2.54 2.25 -6.38
N ALA A 48 -3.24 3.12 -7.08
CA ALA A 48 -2.91 4.54 -7.22
C ALA A 48 -2.94 5.26 -5.87
N ALA A 49 -3.98 5.01 -5.06
CA ALA A 49 -4.11 5.62 -3.73
C ALA A 49 -2.97 5.21 -2.79
N LEU A 50 -2.53 3.95 -2.82
CA LEU A 50 -1.40 3.45 -2.02
C LEU A 50 -0.07 4.05 -2.47
N LYS A 51 0.16 4.17 -3.79
CA LYS A 51 1.36 4.85 -4.32
C LYS A 51 1.38 6.33 -3.92
N ALA A 52 0.26 7.03 -4.05
CA ALA A 52 0.15 8.43 -3.65
C ALA A 52 0.41 8.61 -2.15
N GLN A 53 -0.16 7.73 -1.31
CA GLN A 53 0.11 7.74 0.13
C GLN A 53 1.61 7.53 0.43
N ALA A 54 2.27 6.60 -0.25
CA ALA A 54 3.70 6.35 -0.03
C ALA A 54 4.59 7.52 -0.48
N ARG A 55 4.20 8.21 -1.55
CA ARG A 55 4.92 9.38 -2.08
C ARG A 55 4.80 10.62 -1.20
N SER A 56 3.65 10.81 -0.57
CA SER A 56 3.35 12.04 0.18
C SER A 56 3.66 11.95 1.68
N ASN A 57 4.24 10.85 2.17
CA ASN A 57 4.47 10.66 3.60
C ASN A 57 5.88 10.10 3.87
N PRO A 58 6.50 10.47 5.01
CA PRO A 58 7.81 9.97 5.36
C PRO A 58 7.78 8.49 5.76
N VAL A 59 8.90 7.80 5.51
CA VAL A 59 9.14 6.45 6.02
C VAL A 59 9.22 6.49 7.54
N VAL A 60 8.45 5.61 8.20
CA VAL A 60 8.40 5.49 9.68
C VAL A 60 9.28 4.36 10.20
N SER A 61 9.61 3.37 9.37
CA SER A 61 10.47 2.25 9.76
C SER A 61 11.16 1.63 8.55
N ILE A 62 12.41 1.21 8.74
CA ILE A 62 13.21 0.47 7.76
C ILE A 62 13.70 -0.81 8.44
N VAL A 63 13.53 -1.93 7.75
CA VAL A 63 13.98 -3.24 8.23
C VAL A 63 14.77 -3.93 7.11
N ASP A 64 16.04 -4.22 7.37
CA ASP A 64 16.86 -5.04 6.49
C ASP A 64 16.39 -6.50 6.51
N SER A 65 16.44 -7.16 5.36
CA SER A 65 16.15 -8.58 5.24
C SER A 65 17.06 -9.22 4.20
N ALA A 66 17.17 -10.54 4.21
CA ALA A 66 17.96 -11.29 3.22
C ALA A 66 17.54 -11.01 1.76
N TYR A 67 16.32 -10.52 1.53
CA TYR A 67 15.75 -10.25 0.21
C TYR A 67 15.86 -8.78 -0.21
N GLY A 68 16.37 -7.90 0.66
CA GLY A 68 16.39 -6.45 0.45
C GLY A 68 15.81 -5.67 1.62
N LYS A 69 15.57 -4.37 1.42
CA LYS A 69 15.12 -3.45 2.48
C LYS A 69 13.61 -3.29 2.46
N ARG A 70 12.97 -3.44 3.63
CA ARG A 70 11.55 -3.16 3.82
C ARG A 70 11.35 -1.77 4.40
N TYR A 71 10.40 -1.04 3.87
CA TYR A 71 10.07 0.33 4.24
C TYR A 71 8.60 0.39 4.64
N SER A 72 8.32 0.92 5.82
CA SER A 72 6.95 1.21 6.26
C SER A 72 6.67 2.70 6.16
N VAL A 73 5.52 3.07 5.60
CA VAL A 73 5.08 4.46 5.44
C VAL A 73 3.67 4.60 6.01
N ASP A 74 3.50 5.51 6.96
CA ASP A 74 2.20 5.80 7.57
C ASP A 74 1.64 7.11 7.03
N GLY A 75 0.34 7.15 6.75
CA GLY A 75 -0.26 8.32 6.14
C GLY A 75 -1.75 8.19 5.89
N GLY A 76 -2.39 9.30 5.55
CA GLY A 76 -3.80 9.30 5.14
C GLY A 76 -3.94 8.81 3.70
N ILE A 77 -4.89 7.91 3.44
CA ILE A 77 -5.22 7.44 2.09
C ILE A 77 -6.41 8.24 1.53
N ALA A 78 -6.32 8.64 0.25
CA ALA A 78 -7.47 9.16 -0.47
C ALA A 78 -8.43 8.01 -0.79
N THR A 79 -9.72 8.20 -0.55
CA THR A 79 -10.73 7.15 -0.71
C THR A 79 -11.72 7.51 -1.82
N PRO A 80 -12.24 6.51 -2.57
CA PRO A 80 -13.28 6.74 -3.59
C PRO A 80 -14.53 7.46 -3.05
N ASP A 81 -14.88 7.22 -1.79
CA ASP A 81 -16.02 7.87 -1.13
C ASP A 81 -15.69 9.26 -0.56
N ASN A 82 -14.51 9.83 -0.86
CA ASN A 82 -14.04 11.14 -0.41
C ASN A 82 -14.11 11.32 1.11
N ARG A 83 -13.91 10.26 1.88
CA ARG A 83 -14.01 10.28 3.35
C ARG A 83 -12.98 11.24 3.97
N GLN A 84 -13.47 12.06 4.89
CA GLN A 84 -12.68 12.99 5.69
C GLN A 84 -12.96 12.80 7.20
N PRO A 85 -11.93 12.86 8.06
CA PRO A 85 -10.51 12.91 7.71
C PRO A 85 -10.06 11.64 6.98
N ARG A 86 -9.01 11.76 6.16
CA ARG A 86 -8.46 10.62 5.42
C ARG A 86 -8.07 9.48 6.38
N PRO A 87 -8.56 8.24 6.18
CA PRO A 87 -8.21 7.09 7.02
C PRO A 87 -6.70 6.86 7.03
N LYS A 88 -6.14 6.59 8.21
CA LYS A 88 -4.72 6.30 8.37
C LYS A 88 -4.44 4.85 7.98
N VAL A 89 -3.43 4.67 7.13
CA VAL A 89 -2.94 3.36 6.70
C VAL A 89 -1.42 3.30 6.78
N ARG A 90 -0.92 2.11 7.07
CA ARG A 90 0.49 1.74 6.94
C ARG A 90 0.66 0.96 5.65
N THR A 91 1.52 1.44 4.75
CA THR A 91 1.96 0.70 3.57
C THR A 91 3.37 0.15 3.81
N VAL A 92 3.60 -1.09 3.42
CA VAL A 92 4.90 -1.76 3.55
C VAL A 92 5.40 -2.12 2.16
N TRP A 93 6.59 -1.66 1.83
CA TRP A 93 7.25 -1.83 0.53
C TRP A 93 8.55 -2.59 0.72
N ILE A 94 8.96 -3.38 -0.27
CA ILE A 94 10.30 -3.98 -0.32
C ILE A 94 11.03 -3.47 -1.55
N LEU A 95 12.23 -2.94 -1.34
CA LEU A 95 13.22 -2.78 -2.39
C LEU A 95 14.12 -4.01 -2.36
N GLU A 96 13.90 -4.92 -3.30
CA GLU A 96 14.69 -6.14 -3.43
C GLU A 96 16.13 -5.81 -3.86
N THR A 97 17.09 -6.62 -3.43
CA THR A 97 18.51 -6.39 -3.79
C THR A 97 18.69 -6.45 -5.30
N GLY A 98 19.19 -5.37 -5.89
CA GLY A 98 19.36 -5.24 -7.35
C GLY A 98 18.10 -4.86 -8.12
N ALA A 99 16.97 -4.62 -7.45
CA ALA A 99 15.76 -4.10 -8.10
C ALA A 99 15.77 -2.56 -8.17
N GLU A 100 15.12 -2.01 -9.20
CA GLU A 100 15.00 -0.57 -9.43
C GLU A 100 13.63 0.00 -9.00
N ALA A 101 12.80 -0.83 -8.35
CA ALA A 101 11.42 -0.51 -8.03
C ALA A 101 10.96 -1.19 -6.73
N PRO A 102 10.59 -0.42 -5.68
CA PRO A 102 9.96 -0.99 -4.52
C PRO A 102 8.61 -1.60 -4.85
N ARG A 103 8.38 -2.81 -4.36
CA ARG A 103 7.13 -3.57 -4.54
C ARG A 103 6.31 -3.55 -3.26
N LEU A 104 5.00 -3.38 -3.39
CA LEU A 104 4.09 -3.43 -2.25
C LEU A 104 4.05 -4.85 -1.63
N ILE A 105 4.35 -4.94 -0.33
CA ILE A 105 4.18 -6.16 0.46
C ILE A 105 2.79 -6.22 1.09
N THR A 106 2.30 -5.12 1.69
CA THR A 106 0.98 -5.09 2.34
C THR A 106 0.56 -3.65 2.65
N ALA A 107 -0.74 -3.47 2.89
CA ALA A 107 -1.31 -2.25 3.46
C ALA A 107 -2.36 -2.62 4.53
N HIS A 108 -2.46 -1.85 5.61
CA HIS A 108 -3.45 -2.08 6.67
C HIS A 108 -3.74 -0.78 7.44
N PRO A 109 -4.91 -0.66 8.10
CA PRO A 109 -5.17 0.44 9.02
C PRO A 109 -4.17 0.45 10.18
N VAL A 110 -3.89 1.65 10.70
CA VAL A 110 -3.02 1.90 11.86
C VAL A 110 -3.83 2.33 13.06
#